data_AF-A0A426ZIY2-F1
#
_entry.id   AF-A0A426ZIY2-F1
#
_cell.length_a   1.000
_cell.length_b   1.000
_cell.length_c   1.000
_cell.angle_alpha   90.00
_cell.angle_beta   90.00
_cell.angle_gamma   90.00
#
_symmetry.space_group_name_H-M   'P 1'
#
loop_
_entity.id
_entity.type
_entity.pdbx_description
1 polymer ?
#
loop_
_entity_poly.entity_id
_entity_poly.type
_entity_poly.pdbx_seq_one_letter_code
_entity_poly.pdbx_strand_id
1 'polypeptide(L)' 'MYGPLEGVLFGDYGSDLGSGPTVPGDPAGARGKPGSGFGYGIGIRVDSPLGPLRLEYAFNDKNARRFHFGVGYRN' A
#
# COMPACT_ATOMS: atom_id res chain seq x y z
N MET A 1 -22.52 -18.05 -12.98
CA MET A 1 -21.06 -18.25 -13.07
C MET A 1 -20.43 -16.87 -12.93
N TYR A 2 -20.02 -16.49 -11.73
CA TYR A 2 -19.42 -15.17 -11.48
C TYR A 2 -18.01 -15.19 -12.08
N GLY A 3 -17.70 -14.24 -12.98
CA GLY A 3 -16.44 -14.21 -13.73
C GLY A 3 -15.21 -14.05 -12.82
N PRO A 4 -13.99 -14.24 -13.34
CA PRO A 4 -12.73 -14.24 -12.58
C PRO A 4 -12.33 -12.83 -12.11
N LEU A 5 -13.28 -12.00 -11.67
CA LEU A 5 -13.09 -10.60 -11.30
C LEU A 5 -13.56 -10.37 -9.86
N GLU A 6 -12.63 -9.99 -8.99
CA GLU A 6 -12.88 -9.64 -7.60
C GLU A 6 -12.66 -8.13 -7.40
N GLY A 7 -13.59 -7.46 -6.72
CA GLY A 7 -13.43 -6.09 -6.26
C GLY A 7 -12.96 -6.07 -4.80
N VAL A 8 -12.03 -5.17 -4.47
CA VAL A 8 -11.43 -5.07 -3.14
C VAL A 8 -11.49 -3.63 -2.66
N LEU A 9 -11.85 -3.45 -1.38
CA LEU A 9 -11.62 -2.22 -0.63
C LEU A 9 -10.60 -2.52 0.47
N PHE A 10 -9.66 -1.63 0.71
CA PHE A 10 -8.65 -1.81 1.74
C PHE A 10 -8.33 -0.51 2.47
N GLY A 11 -7.82 -0.66 3.69
CA GLY A 11 -7.26 0.41 4.50
C GLY A 11 -6.10 -0.12 5.34
N ASP A 12 -5.06 0.68 5.46
CA ASP A 12 -3.83 0.36 6.17
C ASP A 12 -3.41 1.53 7.07
N TYR A 13 -2.73 1.21 8.18
CA TYR A 13 -2.15 2.18 9.10
C TYR A 13 -0.77 1.70 9.51
N GLY A 14 0.21 2.59 9.48
CA GLY A 14 1.59 2.31 9.88
C GLY A 14 2.15 3.40 10.78
N SER A 15 2.96 3.01 11.76
CA SER A 15 3.71 3.94 12.61
C SER A 15 5.10 3.38 12.93
N ASP A 16 6.07 4.27 13.11
CA ASP A 16 7.40 3.95 13.63
C ASP A 16 7.44 3.85 15.17
N LEU A 17 6.29 3.97 15.84
CA LEU A 17 6.12 3.89 17.29
C LEU A 17 6.97 4.92 18.07
N GLY A 18 7.31 6.04 17.44
CA GLY A 18 8.14 7.08 18.05
C GLY A 18 9.62 6.73 18.11
N SER A 19 10.05 5.66 17.43
CA SER A 19 11.47 5.24 17.40
C SER A 19 12.34 6.13 16.51
N GLY A 20 11.77 6.96 15.63
CA GLY A 20 12.53 7.80 14.70
C GLY A 20 13.70 8.60 15.33
N PRO A 21 13.46 9.37 16.41
CA PRO A 21 14.49 10.15 17.10
C PRO A 21 15.45 9.31 17.96
N THR A 22 15.13 8.04 18.24
CA THR A 22 15.96 7.16 19.10
C THR A 22 17.22 6.66 18.39
N VAL A 23 17.28 6.84 17.06
CA VAL A 23 18.46 6.50 16.27
C VAL A 23 19.50 7.63 16.36
N PRO A 24 20.77 7.33 16.71
CA PRO A 24 21.83 8.34 16.76
C PRO A 24 21.89 9.17 15.47
N GLY A 25 21.83 10.50 15.61
CA GLY A 25 21.83 11.45 14.50
C GLY A 25 20.45 11.80 13.92
N ASP A 26 19.35 11.33 14.52
CA ASP A 26 17.95 11.64 14.16
C ASP A 26 17.68 11.73 12.64
N PRO A 27 17.91 10.64 11.89
CA PRO A 27 17.69 10.62 10.45
C PRO A 27 16.20 10.77 10.08
N ALA A 28 15.28 10.45 11.00
CA ALA A 28 13.85 10.58 10.77
C ALA A 28 13.42 12.04 10.84
N GLY A 29 13.85 12.78 11.87
CA GLY A 29 13.63 14.22 11.99
C GLY A 29 14.31 15.00 10.87
N ALA A 30 15.56 14.67 10.53
CA ALA A 30 16.28 15.30 9.43
C ALA A 30 15.59 15.17 8.06
N ARG A 31 14.76 14.13 7.87
CA ARG A 31 14.00 13.87 6.64
C ARG A 31 12.52 14.28 6.73
N GLY A 32 12.11 14.91 7.84
CA GLY A 32 10.71 15.29 8.08
C GLY A 32 9.76 14.10 8.00
N LYS A 33 10.19 12.92 8.46
CA LYS A 33 9.31 11.74 8.46
C LYS A 33 8.17 11.95 9.47
N PRO A 34 6.91 11.69 9.10
CA PRO A 34 5.77 11.96 10.00
C PRO A 34 5.68 11.05 11.24
N GLY A 35 6.37 9.91 11.24
CA GLY A 35 6.27 8.89 12.30
C GLY A 35 5.03 8.01 12.26
N SER A 36 3.96 8.43 11.59
CA SER A 36 2.79 7.59 11.31
C SER A 36 2.09 8.01 10.01
N GLY A 37 1.26 7.13 9.47
CA GLY A 37 0.36 7.46 8.38
C GLY A 37 -0.64 6.35 8.10
N PHE A 38 -1.66 6.68 7.32
CA PHE A 38 -2.66 5.73 6.87
C PHE A 38 -2.85 5.81 5.36
N GLY A 39 -3.28 4.69 4.79
CA GLY A 39 -3.63 4.52 3.40
C GLY A 39 -5.02 3.88 3.27
N TYR A 40 -5.70 4.18 2.17
CA TYR A 40 -6.91 3.47 1.79
C TYR A 40 -7.05 3.46 0.28
N GLY A 41 -7.78 2.47 -0.23
CA GLY A 41 -7.91 2.34 -1.67
C GLY A 41 -8.90 1.28 -2.10
N ILE A 42 -8.98 1.18 -3.41
CA ILE A 42 -9.82 0.23 -4.11
C ILE A 42 -8.93 -0.59 -5.04
N GLY A 43 -9.33 -1.82 -5.30
CA GLY A 43 -8.62 -2.67 -6.23
C GLY A 43 -9.54 -3.61 -6.98
N ILE A 44 -9.02 -4.13 -8.07
CA ILE A 44 -9.60 -5.24 -8.81
C ILE A 44 -8.56 -6.35 -8.92
N ARG A 45 -9.02 -7.59 -8.87
CA ARG A 45 -8.19 -8.76 -9.10
C ARG A 45 -8.81 -9.59 -10.20
N VAL A 46 -7.97 -10.07 -11.11
CA VAL A 46 -8.40 -10.89 -12.23
C VAL A 46 -7.55 -12.14 -12.32
N ASP A 47 -8.18 -13.31 -12.34
CA ASP A 47 -7.48 -14.54 -12.67
C ASP A 47 -7.31 -14.61 -14.19
N SER A 48 -6.06 -14.52 -14.64
CA SER A 48 -5.70 -14.61 -16.06
C SER A 48 -4.93 -15.90 -16.35
N PRO A 49 -4.86 -16.34 -17.63
CA PRO A 49 -4.00 -17.46 -18.03
C PRO A 49 -2.52 -17.29 -17.68
N LEU A 50 -2.06 -16.05 -17.48
CA LEU A 50 -0.69 -15.71 -17.09
C LEU A 50 -0.51 -15.69 -15.56
N GLY A 51 -1.56 -15.99 -14.79
CA GLY A 51 -1.63 -15.90 -13.33
C GLY A 51 -2.51 -14.76 -12.82
N PRO A 52 -2.60 -14.60 -11.49
CA PRO A 52 -3.44 -13.57 -10.88
C PRO A 52 -2.86 -12.19 -11.19
N LEU A 53 -3.72 -11.31 -11.71
CA LEU A 53 -3.46 -9.91 -11.97
C LEU A 53 -4.13 -9.08 -10.87
N ARG A 54 -3.42 -8.10 -10.34
CA ARG A 54 -3.93 -7.20 -9.31
C ARG A 54 -3.71 -5.77 -9.71
N LEU A 55 -4.75 -4.96 -9.57
CA LEU A 55 -4.69 -3.54 -9.84
C LEU A 55 -5.32 -2.76 -8.71
N GLU A 56 -4.56 -1.85 -8.12
CA GLU A 56 -4.99 -1.11 -6.93
C GLU A 56 -4.71 0.38 -7.11
N TYR A 57 -5.68 1.20 -6.69
CA TYR A 57 -5.56 2.65 -6.64
C TYR A 57 -5.74 3.11 -5.19
N ALA A 58 -4.73 3.78 -4.68
CA ALA A 58 -4.61 4.11 -3.26
C ALA A 58 -4.37 5.60 -3.03
N PHE A 59 -4.89 6.07 -1.91
CA PHE A 59 -4.65 7.40 -1.34
C PHE A 59 -3.97 7.25 0.02
N ASN A 60 -3.17 8.23 0.41
CA ASN A 60 -2.67 8.33 1.77
C ASN A 60 -3.11 9.61 2.48
N ASP A 61 -2.81 9.66 3.76
CA ASP A 61 -2.96 10.81 4.67
C ASP A 61 -2.34 12.14 4.19
N LYS A 62 -1.45 12.09 3.19
CA LYS A 62 -0.83 13.26 2.54
C LYS A 62 -1.44 13.60 1.18
N ASN A 63 -2.61 13.04 0.84
CA ASN A 63 -3.27 13.18 -0.47
C ASN A 63 -2.44 12.65 -1.66
N ALA A 64 -1.36 11.90 -1.41
CA ALA A 64 -0.61 11.25 -2.46
C ALA A 64 -1.42 10.08 -3.01
N ARG A 65 -1.39 9.94 -4.34
CA ARG A 65 -2.13 8.91 -5.06
C ARG A 65 -1.15 7.94 -5.67
N ARG A 66 -1.41 6.64 -5.55
CA ARG A 66 -0.56 5.60 -6.13
C ARG A 66 -1.37 4.55 -6.86
N PHE A 67 -0.75 4.03 -7.90
CA PHE A 67 -1.25 2.92 -8.68
C PHE A 67 -0.29 1.75 -8.49
N HIS A 68 -0.83 0.59 -8.08
CA HIS A 68 -0.06 -0.63 -7.94
C HIS A 68 -0.59 -1.67 -8.90
N PHE A 69 0.32 -2.29 -9.64
CA PHE A 69 0.03 -3.41 -10.54
C PHE A 69 0.90 -4.60 -10.16
N GLY A 70 0.28 -5.74 -9.93
CA GLY A 70 0.94 -6.99 -9.58
C GLY A 70 0.58 -8.12 -10.54
N VAL A 71 1.57 -8.90 -10.93
CA VAL A 71 1.41 -10.06 -11.82
C VAL A 71 2.04 -11.29 -11.18
N GLY A 72 1.31 -12.41 -11.23
CA GLY A 72 1.88 -13.73 -11.05
C GLY A 72 1.67 -14.35 -9.66
N TYR A 73 2.04 -15.62 -9.57
CA TYR A 73 2.02 -16.40 -8.35
C TYR A 73 3.28 -16.12 -7.53
N ARG A 74 3.12 -15.85 -6.23
CA ARG A 74 4.26 -15.83 -5.31
C ARG A 74 4.58 -17.30 -5.00
N ASN A 75 5.70 -17.79 -5.51
CA ASN A 75 6.21 -19.15 -5.20
C ASN A 75 6.67 -19.22 -3.74
#